data_AF-A0AAD9T6J8-F1
#
_entry.id   AF-A0AAD9T6J8-F1
#
_cell.length_a   1.000
_cell.length_b   1.000
_cell.length_c   1.000
_cell.angle_alpha   90.00
_cell.angle_beta   90.00
_cell.angle_gamma   90.00
#
_symmetry.space_group_name_H-M   'P 1'
#
loop_
_entity.id
_entity.type
_entity.pdbx_description
1 polymer ?
#
loop_
_entity_poly.entity_id
_entity_poly.type
_entity_poly.pdbx_seq_one_letter_code
_entity_poly.pdbx_strand_id
1 'polypeptide(L)'
;MPLPEATRLPPTPPTPPIAEEDVDLVAGQMRLLDLLRGRTLDAGRVQREASQEAFAAATRKLTNKMRHQVPMEIDNPFDPSALGLKEIGNLASWTVSSCKPGCGVEALRDDDTGLFWQSDGPQPHHLNIHFSRLVSILSIRLFLDFEADESYTPTRIALLAGTGYHDLIPFASLSFEQPKGWIDVPLDHVGGGPDGKTLRAFLVQIKIVENHQNGKDTHVRGLKIYARDDRASRGLEALLGEAAEEVPGKTKARKQGSGMERSWLLEPDWMSEAELR
;
A
#
# COMPACT_ATOMS: atom_id res chain seq x y z
N MET A 1 -16.13 24.58 -56.20
CA MET A 1 -15.73 24.37 -54.79
C MET A 1 -14.21 24.27 -54.77
N PRO A 2 -13.48 25.26 -54.23
CA PRO A 2 -12.01 25.20 -54.15
C PRO A 2 -11.57 24.27 -53.00
N LEU A 3 -10.42 23.62 -53.17
CA LEU A 3 -9.78 22.72 -52.20
C LEU A 3 -9.24 23.51 -51.00
N PRO A 4 -9.22 22.94 -49.77
CA PRO A 4 -8.72 23.64 -48.60
C PRO A 4 -7.18 23.72 -48.58
N GLU A 5 -6.71 24.91 -48.24
CA GLU A 5 -5.32 25.33 -48.16
C GLU A 5 -4.65 24.76 -46.90
N ALA A 6 -3.53 24.05 -47.07
CA ALA A 6 -2.79 23.42 -45.97
C ALA A 6 -2.10 24.48 -45.09
N THR A 7 -2.57 24.63 -43.85
CA THR A 7 -1.99 25.53 -42.85
C THR A 7 -0.67 24.94 -42.34
N ARG A 8 0.44 25.59 -42.68
CA ARG A 8 1.80 25.21 -42.22
C ARG A 8 1.97 25.58 -40.75
N LEU A 9 2.35 24.60 -39.92
CA LEU A 9 2.76 24.83 -38.53
C LEU A 9 4.11 25.57 -38.47
N PRO A 10 4.33 26.49 -37.51
CA PRO A 10 5.61 27.16 -37.32
C PRO A 10 6.69 26.22 -36.75
N PRO A 11 7.98 26.45 -37.04
CA PRO A 11 9.07 25.59 -36.59
C PRO A 11 9.28 25.70 -35.06
N THR A 12 9.56 24.55 -34.43
CA THR A 12 9.92 24.45 -33.01
C THR A 12 11.34 24.99 -32.74
N PRO A 13 11.56 25.67 -31.60
CA PRO A 13 12.88 26.17 -31.22
C PRO A 13 13.85 25.04 -30.82
N PRO A 14 15.17 25.23 -31.01
CA PRO A 14 16.17 24.20 -30.72
C PRO A 14 16.34 23.96 -29.21
N THR A 15 16.44 22.69 -28.84
CA THR A 15 16.77 22.21 -27.49
C THR A 15 18.25 22.52 -27.16
N PRO A 16 18.57 23.06 -25.97
CA PRO A 16 19.97 23.28 -25.58
C PRO A 16 20.69 21.96 -25.27
N PRO A 17 22.03 21.91 -25.47
CA PRO A 17 22.82 20.69 -25.32
C PRO A 17 22.95 20.28 -23.84
N ILE A 18 22.89 18.97 -23.62
CA ILE A 18 23.20 18.30 -22.36
C ILE A 18 24.71 18.46 -22.12
N ALA A 19 25.08 19.16 -21.05
CA ALA A 19 26.46 19.21 -20.58
C ALA A 19 26.77 17.90 -19.85
N GLU A 20 27.69 17.12 -20.41
CA GLU A 20 28.43 16.09 -19.68
C GLU A 20 29.55 16.77 -18.91
N GLU A 21 29.51 16.74 -17.58
CA GLU A 21 30.66 17.05 -16.72
C GLU A 21 30.76 16.04 -15.56
N ASP A 22 31.86 15.30 -15.61
CA ASP A 22 32.74 14.80 -14.55
C ASP A 22 32.20 14.32 -13.19
N VAL A 23 32.25 12.99 -13.06
CA VAL A 23 33.09 12.22 -12.12
C VAL A 23 33.89 13.04 -11.09
N ASP A 24 33.45 13.06 -9.82
CA ASP A 24 34.26 12.83 -8.61
C ASP A 24 33.52 13.33 -7.35
N LEU A 25 32.81 12.43 -6.66
CA LEU A 25 32.24 12.68 -5.34
C LEU A 25 32.51 11.50 -4.40
N VAL A 26 33.79 11.26 -4.10
CA VAL A 26 34.22 10.42 -2.97
C VAL A 26 35.41 11.09 -2.28
N ALA A 27 35.15 11.96 -1.31
CA ALA A 27 36.07 12.27 -0.20
C ALA A 27 35.47 13.38 0.68
N GLY A 28 34.53 13.01 1.54
CA GLY A 28 33.78 13.99 2.32
C GLY A 28 33.40 13.53 3.72
N GLN A 29 34.22 12.73 4.41
CA GLN A 29 34.11 12.59 5.87
C GLN A 29 35.29 11.83 6.46
N MET A 30 35.61 12.18 7.72
CA MET A 30 36.63 11.59 8.61
C MET A 30 38.01 12.27 8.62
N ARG A 31 38.08 13.43 9.29
CA ARG A 31 39.29 13.88 9.99
C ARG A 31 38.94 14.47 11.34
N LEU A 32 38.88 13.61 12.38
CA LEU A 32 38.88 14.07 13.78
C LEU A 32 39.57 13.09 14.76
N LEU A 33 40.37 12.14 14.30
CA LEU A 33 41.05 11.18 15.20
C LEU A 33 42.56 10.99 14.95
N ASP A 34 43.16 11.72 13.99
CA ASP A 34 44.59 11.61 13.67
C ASP A 34 45.47 12.72 14.25
N LEU A 35 44.94 13.54 15.15
CA LEU A 35 45.70 14.63 15.80
C LEU A 35 45.95 14.42 17.29
N LEU A 36 46.00 13.16 17.76
CA LEU A 36 46.33 12.88 19.18
C LEU A 36 47.18 11.62 19.42
N ARG A 37 47.93 11.14 18.43
CA ARG A 37 48.93 10.08 18.63
C ARG A 37 50.30 10.51 18.12
N GLY A 38 50.91 11.43 18.87
CA GLY A 38 52.34 11.69 18.78
C GLY A 38 53.15 10.61 19.52
N ARG A 39 54.13 10.05 18.79
CA ARG A 39 55.40 9.43 19.24
C ARG A 39 55.31 8.15 20.08
N THR A 40 55.88 7.06 19.56
CA THR A 40 57.21 6.54 19.97
C THR A 40 57.56 5.22 19.27
N LEU A 41 58.72 5.23 18.61
CA LEU A 41 59.77 4.21 18.53
C LEU A 41 59.52 2.81 17.91
N ASP A 42 60.61 2.42 17.24
CA ASP A 42 60.91 1.23 16.44
C ASP A 42 60.76 -0.15 17.10
N ALA A 43 60.82 -1.15 16.22
CA ALA A 43 61.11 -2.57 16.43
C ALA A 43 59.91 -3.52 16.61
N GLY A 44 59.64 -4.32 15.56
CA GLY A 44 58.77 -5.51 15.65
C GLY A 44 57.93 -5.86 14.42
N ARG A 45 58.21 -5.27 13.24
CA ARG A 45 57.27 -5.26 12.11
C ARG A 45 57.05 -6.59 11.37
N VAL A 46 57.92 -7.60 11.47
CA VAL A 46 57.87 -8.71 10.50
C VAL A 46 57.11 -9.96 10.97
N GLN A 47 56.79 -10.10 12.26
CA GLN A 47 56.15 -11.33 12.78
C GLN A 47 54.66 -11.20 13.13
N ARG A 48 54.09 -9.98 13.17
CA ARG A 48 52.65 -9.77 13.43
C ARG A 48 51.79 -9.63 12.18
N GLU A 49 52.38 -9.20 11.05
CA GLU A 49 51.66 -9.04 9.78
C GLU A 49 51.22 -10.40 9.22
N ALA A 50 52.05 -11.46 9.33
CA ALA A 50 51.72 -12.81 8.86
C ALA A 50 50.54 -13.46 9.61
N SER A 51 50.41 -13.20 10.92
CA SER A 51 49.29 -13.71 11.73
C SER A 51 47.99 -12.96 11.46
N GLN A 52 48.08 -11.67 11.11
CA GLN A 52 46.91 -10.87 10.70
C GLN A 52 46.46 -11.18 9.28
N GLU A 53 47.37 -11.42 8.33
CA GLU A 53 47.02 -11.87 6.97
C GLU A 53 46.40 -13.28 6.97
N ALA A 54 46.88 -14.20 7.82
CA ALA A 54 46.28 -15.52 7.95
C ALA A 54 44.84 -15.44 8.53
N PHE A 55 44.61 -14.56 9.51
CA PHE A 55 43.28 -14.33 10.09
C PHE A 55 42.35 -13.59 9.12
N ALA A 56 42.87 -12.62 8.36
CA ALA A 56 42.14 -11.91 7.31
C ALA A 56 41.81 -12.86 6.13
N ALA A 57 42.70 -13.77 5.75
CA ALA A 57 42.45 -14.78 4.73
C ALA A 57 41.45 -15.86 5.20
N ALA A 58 41.48 -16.24 6.48
CA ALA A 58 40.51 -17.16 7.08
C ALA A 58 39.11 -16.53 7.18
N THR A 59 39.00 -15.27 7.59
CA THR A 59 37.75 -14.51 7.58
C THR A 59 37.26 -14.26 6.14
N ARG A 60 38.15 -13.98 5.19
CA ARG A 60 37.80 -13.83 3.76
C ARG A 60 37.28 -15.14 3.15
N LYS A 61 37.87 -16.29 3.53
CA LYS A 61 37.39 -17.63 3.14
C LYS A 61 36.03 -17.96 3.77
N LEU A 62 35.78 -17.58 5.02
CA LEU A 62 34.47 -17.73 5.66
C LEU A 62 33.42 -16.83 4.98
N THR A 63 33.76 -15.57 4.68
CA THR A 63 32.86 -14.64 3.98
C THR A 63 32.59 -15.03 2.51
N ASN A 64 33.55 -15.67 1.82
CA ASN A 64 33.32 -16.16 0.46
C ASN A 64 32.56 -17.49 0.42
N LYS A 65 32.65 -18.32 1.48
CA LYS A 65 31.84 -19.54 1.62
C LYS A 65 30.36 -19.23 1.95
N MET A 66 30.07 -18.02 2.45
CA MET A 66 28.72 -17.49 2.61
C MET A 66 28.19 -16.74 1.38
N ARG A 67 29.00 -16.54 0.33
CA ARG A 67 28.58 -15.84 -0.91
C ARG A 67 28.05 -16.76 -2.01
N HIS A 68 28.12 -18.09 -1.85
CA HIS A 68 27.64 -19.06 -2.83
C HIS A 68 26.68 -20.07 -2.21
N GLN A 69 25.64 -19.53 -1.59
CA GLN A 69 24.32 -20.13 -1.42
C GLN A 69 23.52 -19.06 -0.66
N VAL A 70 23.05 -18.06 -1.39
CA VAL A 70 21.76 -17.47 -1.04
C VAL A 70 20.80 -18.56 -1.49
N PRO A 71 20.17 -19.34 -0.59
CA PRO A 71 19.02 -20.13 -1.00
C PRO A 71 18.09 -19.10 -1.61
N MET A 72 17.64 -19.33 -2.85
CA MET A 72 16.58 -18.50 -3.40
C MET A 72 15.50 -18.47 -2.32
N GLU A 73 15.25 -17.28 -1.76
CA GLU A 73 14.12 -17.08 -0.87
C GLU A 73 12.93 -17.52 -1.72
N ILE A 74 12.45 -18.72 -1.41
CA ILE A 74 11.17 -19.23 -1.84
C ILE A 74 10.23 -18.06 -1.61
N ASP A 75 9.61 -17.56 -2.68
CA ASP A 75 8.56 -16.56 -2.66
C ASP A 75 7.77 -16.77 -1.38
N ASN A 76 7.96 -15.92 -0.37
CA ASN A 76 7.27 -16.11 0.90
C ASN A 76 5.79 -15.97 0.51
N PRO A 77 5.02 -17.08 0.44
CA PRO A 77 3.69 -17.02 -0.13
C PRO A 77 2.97 -16.04 0.77
N PHE A 78 2.45 -14.96 0.19
CA PHE A 78 1.78 -13.93 0.97
C PHE A 78 0.70 -14.62 1.79
N ASP A 79 0.97 -14.81 3.07
CA ASP A 79 0.05 -15.42 4.00
C ASP A 79 -0.64 -14.27 4.73
N PRO A 80 -1.84 -13.89 4.31
CA PRO A 80 -2.56 -12.81 4.97
C PRO A 80 -2.77 -13.14 6.45
N SER A 81 -2.96 -14.41 6.82
CA SER A 81 -3.22 -14.79 8.20
C SER A 81 -1.99 -14.59 9.09
N ALA A 82 -0.79 -14.89 8.58
CA ALA A 82 0.47 -14.65 9.28
C ALA A 82 0.73 -13.15 9.51
N LEU A 83 0.24 -12.30 8.62
CA LEU A 83 0.29 -10.84 8.74
C LEU A 83 -0.84 -10.26 9.61
N GLY A 84 -1.70 -11.11 10.17
CA GLY A 84 -2.90 -10.67 10.90
C GLY A 84 -3.90 -9.94 10.01
N LEU A 85 -3.89 -10.25 8.72
CA LEU A 85 -4.78 -9.69 7.71
C LEU A 85 -5.88 -10.69 7.36
N LYS A 86 -7.08 -10.17 7.14
CA LYS A 86 -8.24 -10.92 6.67
C LYS A 86 -8.75 -10.29 5.38
N GLU A 87 -9.01 -11.12 4.37
CA GLU A 87 -9.65 -10.64 3.16
C GLU A 87 -11.10 -10.22 3.44
N ILE A 88 -11.46 -9.00 3.05
CA ILE A 88 -12.79 -8.41 3.26
C ILE A 88 -13.56 -8.19 1.94
N GLY A 89 -13.06 -8.70 0.83
CA GLY A 89 -13.69 -8.50 -0.48
C GLY A 89 -15.11 -9.07 -0.56
N ASN A 90 -15.41 -10.19 0.11
CA ASN A 90 -16.75 -10.79 0.12
C ASN A 90 -17.79 -9.99 0.93
N LEU A 91 -17.35 -8.99 1.71
CA LEU A 91 -18.23 -8.09 2.46
C LEU A 91 -18.63 -6.84 1.66
N ALA A 92 -17.99 -6.62 0.51
CA ALA A 92 -18.26 -5.49 -0.36
C ALA A 92 -19.17 -5.89 -1.52
N SER A 93 -19.91 -4.90 -2.02
CA SER A 93 -20.55 -4.94 -3.34
C SER A 93 -19.59 -4.35 -4.35
N TRP A 94 -19.36 -5.09 -5.44
CA TRP A 94 -18.39 -4.73 -6.47
C TRP A 94 -19.12 -4.33 -7.74
N THR A 95 -18.71 -3.21 -8.36
CA THR A 95 -19.23 -2.79 -9.66
C THR A 95 -18.08 -2.38 -10.58
N VAL A 96 -18.28 -2.54 -11.88
CA VAL A 96 -17.34 -2.15 -12.92
C VAL A 96 -18.01 -1.09 -13.82
N SER A 97 -17.22 -0.24 -14.47
CA SER A 97 -17.72 0.73 -15.46
C SER A 97 -18.42 0.06 -16.64
N SER A 98 -17.80 -1.00 -17.13
CA SER A 98 -18.27 -1.83 -18.23
C SER A 98 -17.64 -3.20 -18.13
N CYS A 99 -18.25 -4.20 -18.74
CA CYS A 99 -17.63 -5.49 -18.92
C CYS A 99 -18.12 -6.17 -20.18
N LYS A 100 -17.22 -6.92 -20.80
CA LYS A 100 -17.59 -7.87 -21.85
C LYS A 100 -18.37 -9.04 -21.22
N PRO A 101 -19.38 -9.60 -21.91
CA PRO A 101 -20.12 -10.75 -21.40
C PRO A 101 -19.19 -11.91 -21.02
N GLY A 102 -19.31 -12.41 -19.79
CA GLY A 102 -18.49 -13.50 -19.25
C GLY A 102 -17.14 -13.09 -18.64
N CYS A 103 -16.72 -11.82 -18.77
CA CYS A 103 -15.46 -11.29 -18.23
C CYS A 103 -15.75 -10.15 -17.24
N GLY A 104 -16.64 -10.41 -16.26
CA GLY A 104 -17.14 -9.41 -15.32
C GLY A 104 -16.43 -9.42 -13.96
N VAL A 105 -17.13 -8.94 -12.94
CA VAL A 105 -16.65 -8.92 -11.54
C VAL A 105 -16.32 -10.33 -11.01
N GLU A 106 -17.05 -11.35 -11.46
CA GLU A 106 -16.84 -12.73 -11.02
C GLU A 106 -15.42 -13.21 -11.34
N ALA A 107 -14.95 -12.96 -12.57
CA ALA A 107 -13.60 -13.31 -13.02
C ALA A 107 -12.50 -12.52 -12.27
N LEU A 108 -12.76 -11.27 -11.90
CA LEU A 108 -11.82 -10.42 -11.13
C LEU A 108 -11.59 -10.92 -9.69
N ARG A 109 -12.58 -11.62 -9.14
CA ARG A 109 -12.62 -12.08 -7.75
C ARG A 109 -12.32 -13.56 -7.60
N ASP A 110 -12.12 -14.27 -8.71
CA ASP A 110 -11.74 -15.67 -8.71
C ASP A 110 -10.30 -15.83 -8.18
N ASP A 111 -10.00 -17.02 -7.68
CA ASP A 111 -8.64 -17.38 -7.26
C ASP A 111 -7.77 -17.79 -8.46
N ASP A 112 -8.38 -18.17 -9.59
CA ASP A 112 -7.69 -18.45 -10.83
C ASP A 112 -7.20 -17.17 -11.53
N THR A 113 -5.88 -16.98 -11.55
CA THR A 113 -5.21 -15.87 -12.25
C THR A 113 -5.32 -15.95 -13.78
N GLY A 114 -5.83 -17.06 -14.32
CA GLY A 114 -6.16 -17.20 -15.73
C GLY A 114 -7.39 -16.39 -16.15
N LEU A 115 -8.32 -16.17 -15.22
CA LEU A 115 -9.54 -15.39 -15.44
C LEU A 115 -9.26 -13.88 -15.29
N PHE A 116 -10.05 -13.07 -15.99
CA PHE A 116 -9.89 -11.62 -15.97
C PHE A 116 -11.19 -10.87 -16.20
N TRP A 117 -11.30 -9.70 -15.57
CA TRP A 117 -12.26 -8.70 -16.00
C TRP A 117 -11.74 -8.02 -17.27
N GLN A 118 -12.60 -7.90 -18.26
CA GLN A 118 -12.33 -7.13 -19.48
C GLN A 118 -13.34 -6.00 -19.58
N SER A 119 -12.86 -4.75 -19.57
CA SER A 119 -13.71 -3.59 -19.84
C SER A 119 -14.22 -3.60 -21.29
N ASP A 120 -15.36 -2.97 -21.52
CA ASP A 120 -15.89 -2.74 -22.87
C ASP A 120 -16.65 -1.40 -22.90
N GLY A 121 -15.89 -0.30 -22.93
CA GLY A 121 -16.47 1.04 -22.80
C GLY A 121 -15.50 2.19 -23.08
N PRO A 122 -15.95 3.44 -22.90
CA PRO A 122 -15.06 4.60 -22.99
C PRO A 122 -14.13 4.67 -21.76
N GLN A 123 -12.88 5.08 -21.98
CA GLN A 123 -11.97 5.42 -20.89
C GLN A 123 -12.40 6.72 -20.20
N PRO A 124 -12.12 6.88 -18.89
CA PRO A 124 -11.40 5.96 -18.01
C PRO A 124 -12.29 4.82 -17.47
N HIS A 125 -11.72 3.63 -17.34
CA HIS A 125 -12.41 2.48 -16.76
C HIS A 125 -12.35 2.53 -15.24
N HIS A 126 -13.37 2.07 -14.54
CA HIS A 126 -13.38 2.09 -13.08
C HIS A 126 -13.95 0.82 -12.46
N LEU A 127 -13.35 0.43 -11.33
CA LEU A 127 -13.80 -0.61 -10.43
C LEU A 127 -14.21 0.06 -9.12
N ASN A 128 -15.41 -0.21 -8.64
CA ASN A 128 -15.90 0.32 -7.37
C ASN A 128 -16.10 -0.81 -6.38
N ILE A 129 -15.62 -0.59 -5.15
CA ILE A 129 -15.77 -1.48 -4.03
C ILE A 129 -16.56 -0.74 -2.96
N HIS A 130 -17.82 -1.13 -2.78
CA HIS A 130 -18.74 -0.49 -1.86
C HIS A 130 -18.98 -1.35 -0.61
N PHE A 131 -18.64 -0.82 0.54
CA PHE A 131 -18.86 -1.46 1.83
C PHE A 131 -20.13 -0.90 2.50
N SER A 132 -20.92 -1.80 3.12
CA SER A 132 -22.13 -1.41 3.86
C SER A 132 -21.84 -0.64 5.17
N ARG A 133 -20.59 -0.68 5.62
CA ARG A 133 -20.10 -0.04 6.85
C ARG A 133 -18.73 0.56 6.57
N LEU A 134 -18.34 1.54 7.40
CA LEU A 134 -16.99 2.08 7.36
C LEU A 134 -15.99 0.98 7.72
N VAL A 135 -15.16 0.59 6.76
CA VAL A 135 -14.13 -0.45 6.95
C VAL A 135 -12.76 0.16 7.09
N SER A 136 -11.87 -0.54 7.80
CA SER A 136 -10.45 -0.18 7.92
C SER A 136 -9.64 -1.13 7.04
N ILE A 137 -9.13 -0.60 5.93
CA ILE A 137 -8.38 -1.33 4.91
C ILE A 137 -6.88 -1.13 5.19
N LEU A 138 -6.15 -2.24 5.27
CA LEU A 138 -4.70 -2.25 5.54
C LEU A 138 -3.87 -2.64 4.32
N SER A 139 -4.45 -3.38 3.37
CA SER A 139 -3.75 -3.77 2.16
C SER A 139 -4.72 -3.93 1.00
N ILE A 140 -4.34 -3.44 -0.18
CA ILE A 140 -5.04 -3.69 -1.45
C ILE A 140 -4.00 -4.27 -2.40
N ARG A 141 -4.36 -5.36 -3.09
CA ARG A 141 -3.47 -6.06 -4.02
C ARG A 141 -4.17 -6.24 -5.36
N LEU A 142 -3.47 -5.92 -6.44
CA LEU A 142 -3.92 -6.14 -7.82
C LEU A 142 -3.05 -7.20 -8.48
N PHE A 143 -3.62 -8.06 -9.33
CA PHE A 143 -2.86 -8.96 -10.18
C PHE A 143 -2.91 -8.47 -11.62
N LEU A 144 -1.74 -8.20 -12.18
CA LEU A 144 -1.55 -7.75 -13.57
C LEU A 144 -0.46 -8.62 -14.22
N ASP A 145 -0.63 -8.93 -15.50
CA ASP A 145 0.36 -9.69 -16.26
C ASP A 145 0.56 -9.10 -17.66
N PHE A 146 1.68 -8.38 -17.83
CA PHE A 146 2.04 -7.76 -19.10
C PHE A 146 2.20 -8.77 -20.26
N GLU A 147 2.77 -9.95 -20.00
CA GLU A 147 3.05 -10.94 -21.05
C GLU A 147 1.76 -11.57 -21.59
N ALA A 148 0.76 -11.75 -20.71
CA ALA A 148 -0.52 -12.35 -21.07
C ALA A 148 -1.51 -11.32 -21.64
N ASP A 149 -1.45 -10.06 -21.20
CA ASP A 149 -2.45 -9.03 -21.53
C ASP A 149 -1.98 -8.00 -22.55
N GLU A 150 -0.67 -7.87 -22.80
CA GLU A 150 -0.09 -6.95 -23.79
C GLU A 150 -0.68 -5.52 -23.66
N SER A 151 -1.42 -5.06 -24.68
CA SER A 151 -2.07 -3.73 -24.72
C SER A 151 -3.22 -3.53 -23.73
N TYR A 152 -3.80 -4.62 -23.17
CA TYR A 152 -4.85 -4.54 -22.16
C TYR A 152 -4.30 -4.25 -20.75
N THR A 153 -2.97 -4.28 -20.59
CA THR A 153 -2.31 -4.02 -19.31
C THR A 153 -2.41 -2.54 -18.94
N PRO A 154 -2.94 -2.19 -17.76
CA PRO A 154 -3.00 -0.80 -17.31
C PRO A 154 -1.60 -0.26 -17.00
N THR A 155 -1.29 0.94 -17.50
CA THR A 155 -0.03 1.65 -17.23
C THR A 155 -0.21 2.71 -16.16
N ARG A 156 -1.39 3.33 -16.07
CA ARG A 156 -1.69 4.36 -15.05
C ARG A 156 -2.99 4.04 -14.33
N ILE A 157 -2.89 3.83 -13.02
CA ILE A 157 -4.05 3.58 -12.15
C ILE A 157 -4.10 4.66 -11.06
N ALA A 158 -5.23 5.35 -10.94
CA ALA A 158 -5.51 6.23 -9.82
C ALA A 158 -6.46 5.53 -8.83
N LEU A 159 -6.12 5.52 -7.55
CA LEU A 159 -6.98 4.99 -6.50
C LEU A 159 -7.59 6.12 -5.71
N LEU A 160 -8.91 6.07 -5.60
CA LEU A 160 -9.72 7.05 -4.89
C LEU A 160 -10.50 6.37 -3.78
N ALA A 161 -10.78 7.11 -2.72
CA ALA A 161 -11.61 6.66 -1.61
C ALA A 161 -12.53 7.77 -1.13
N GLY A 162 -13.69 7.41 -0.62
CA GLY A 162 -14.68 8.36 -0.13
C GLY A 162 -15.82 7.69 0.65
N THR A 163 -16.82 8.49 0.99
CA THR A 163 -18.08 7.99 1.57
C THR A 163 -19.10 7.62 0.50
N GLY A 164 -19.00 8.22 -0.69
CA GLY A 164 -19.82 7.96 -1.87
C GLY A 164 -19.14 8.43 -3.16
N TYR A 165 -19.88 8.50 -4.26
CA TYR A 165 -19.32 8.82 -5.59
C TYR A 165 -18.95 10.30 -5.77
N HIS A 166 -19.49 11.20 -4.94
CA HIS A 166 -19.32 12.64 -5.09
C HIS A 166 -18.16 13.22 -4.29
N ASP A 167 -17.63 12.46 -3.32
CA ASP A 167 -16.56 12.86 -2.39
C ASP A 167 -15.35 11.92 -2.49
N LEU A 168 -15.13 11.33 -3.67
CA LEU A 168 -13.96 10.51 -3.95
C LEU A 168 -12.70 11.37 -3.98
N ILE A 169 -11.77 11.09 -3.07
CA ILE A 169 -10.47 11.76 -2.97
C ILE A 169 -9.39 10.77 -3.45
N PRO A 170 -8.53 11.15 -4.41
CA PRO A 170 -7.41 10.33 -4.81
C PRO A 170 -6.38 10.24 -3.69
N PHE A 171 -5.99 9.02 -3.30
CA PHE A 171 -5.00 8.79 -2.25
C PHE A 171 -3.72 8.13 -2.76
N ALA A 172 -3.78 7.41 -3.89
CA ALA A 172 -2.62 6.79 -4.50
C ALA A 172 -2.70 6.85 -6.03
N SER A 173 -1.54 6.92 -6.67
CA SER A 173 -1.40 6.86 -8.12
C SER A 173 -0.27 5.89 -8.45
N LEU A 174 -0.56 4.88 -9.26
CA LEU A 174 0.36 3.84 -9.66
C LEU A 174 0.71 4.01 -11.13
N SER A 175 1.99 3.84 -11.45
CA SER A 175 2.54 3.87 -12.80
C SER A 175 3.31 2.58 -13.04
N PHE A 176 3.01 1.91 -14.14
CA PHE A 176 3.59 0.61 -14.50
C PHE A 176 4.14 0.63 -15.92
N GLU A 177 5.27 -0.04 -16.13
CA GLU A 177 5.83 -0.26 -17.46
C GLU A 177 5.51 -1.68 -17.95
N GLN A 178 5.96 -2.70 -17.21
CA GLN A 178 5.72 -4.12 -17.49
C GLN A 178 5.38 -4.86 -16.18
N PRO A 179 4.18 -4.63 -15.60
CA PRO A 179 3.80 -5.26 -14.34
C PRO A 179 3.60 -6.77 -14.52
N LYS A 180 4.07 -7.56 -13.55
CA LYS A 180 3.88 -9.01 -13.52
C LYS A 180 3.63 -9.51 -12.09
N GLY A 181 2.50 -10.17 -11.89
CA GLY A 181 2.13 -10.78 -10.62
C GLY A 181 1.29 -9.88 -9.70
N TRP A 182 1.32 -10.21 -8.40
CA TRP A 182 0.61 -9.45 -7.37
C TRP A 182 1.36 -8.16 -7.01
N ILE A 183 0.66 -7.04 -7.10
CA ILE A 183 1.17 -5.70 -6.83
C ILE A 183 0.41 -5.12 -5.65
N ASP A 184 1.16 -4.70 -4.64
CA ASP A 184 0.64 -4.04 -3.45
C ASP A 184 0.45 -2.54 -3.68
N VAL A 185 -0.72 -2.03 -3.28
CA VAL A 185 -1.00 -0.59 -3.31
C VAL A 185 -0.36 0.07 -2.08
N PRO A 186 0.46 1.11 -2.26
CA PRO A 186 0.95 1.93 -1.16
C PRO A 186 -0.21 2.66 -0.49
N LEU A 187 -0.40 2.43 0.81
CA LEU A 187 -1.37 3.14 1.65
C LEU A 187 -0.68 4.14 2.59
N ASP A 188 0.50 4.63 2.24
CA ASP A 188 1.21 5.60 3.06
C ASP A 188 0.46 6.93 3.11
N HIS A 189 0.31 7.48 4.32
CA HIS A 189 -0.29 8.80 4.57
C HIS A 189 -1.77 8.95 4.21
N VAL A 190 -2.53 7.86 4.09
CA VAL A 190 -3.99 7.89 3.86
C VAL A 190 -4.80 8.41 5.05
N GLY A 191 -4.20 8.47 6.25
CA GLY A 191 -4.74 9.24 7.39
C GLY A 191 -6.02 8.70 8.04
N GLY A 192 -6.48 7.48 7.72
CA GLY A 192 -7.69 6.90 8.31
C GLY A 192 -7.47 6.31 9.71
N GLY A 193 -6.26 5.83 10.02
CA GLY A 193 -5.88 5.29 11.33
C GLY A 193 -4.76 6.07 11.99
N PRO A 194 -4.49 5.84 13.30
CA PRO A 194 -3.41 6.49 14.04
C PRO A 194 -2.03 6.23 13.41
N ASP A 195 -1.88 5.10 12.71
CA ASP A 195 -0.63 4.67 12.07
C ASP A 195 -0.37 5.40 10.74
N GLY A 196 -1.32 6.20 10.24
CA GLY A 196 -1.24 6.89 8.95
C GLY A 196 -1.30 5.97 7.72
N LYS A 197 -1.26 4.64 7.91
CA LYS A 197 -1.24 3.60 6.85
C LYS A 197 -2.55 2.84 6.67
N THR A 198 -3.57 3.17 7.47
CA THR A 198 -4.88 2.52 7.42
C THR A 198 -5.86 3.40 6.68
N LEU A 199 -6.41 2.90 5.58
CA LEU A 199 -7.43 3.60 4.81
C LEU A 199 -8.81 3.29 5.41
N ARG A 200 -9.57 4.31 5.79
CA ARG A 200 -10.97 4.15 6.23
C ARG A 200 -11.91 4.74 5.19
N ALA A 201 -12.72 3.90 4.58
CA ALA A 201 -13.63 4.33 3.50
C ALA A 201 -14.89 3.46 3.46
N PHE A 202 -15.96 4.02 2.88
CA PHE A 202 -17.14 3.25 2.47
C PHE A 202 -17.03 2.82 1.00
N LEU A 203 -16.42 3.67 0.18
CA LEU A 203 -16.22 3.43 -1.24
C LEU A 203 -14.73 3.55 -1.58
N VAL A 204 -14.21 2.54 -2.25
CA VAL A 204 -12.90 2.58 -2.91
C VAL A 204 -13.11 2.45 -4.41
N GLN A 205 -12.56 3.37 -5.19
CA GLN A 205 -12.59 3.35 -6.63
C GLN A 205 -11.18 3.17 -7.19
N ILE A 206 -10.97 2.11 -7.95
CA ILE A 206 -9.77 1.92 -8.77
C ILE A 206 -10.10 2.43 -10.17
N LYS A 207 -9.46 3.53 -10.56
CA LYS A 207 -9.66 4.19 -11.85
C LYS A 207 -8.46 3.92 -12.75
N ILE A 208 -8.69 3.17 -13.82
CA ILE A 208 -7.70 2.87 -14.84
C ILE A 208 -7.77 3.99 -15.88
N VAL A 209 -6.71 4.79 -15.91
CA VAL A 209 -6.66 6.02 -16.72
C VAL A 209 -6.06 5.72 -18.08
N GLU A 210 -4.98 4.91 -18.12
CA GLU A 210 -4.20 4.62 -19.32
C GLU A 210 -3.78 3.15 -19.34
N ASN A 211 -3.68 2.58 -20.54
CA ASN A 211 -3.17 1.24 -20.79
C ASN A 211 -1.94 1.27 -21.69
N HIS A 212 -1.25 0.14 -21.76
CA HIS A 212 -0.07 -0.04 -22.60
C HIS A 212 -0.44 0.04 -24.09
N GLN A 213 0.49 0.54 -24.93
CA GLN A 213 0.24 0.75 -26.37
C GLN A 213 -1.06 1.51 -26.71
N ASN A 214 -1.53 2.34 -25.78
CA ASN A 214 -2.78 3.08 -25.92
C ASN A 214 -4.02 2.15 -26.09
N GLY A 215 -3.96 0.95 -25.49
CA GLY A 215 -5.03 -0.05 -25.53
C GLY A 215 -6.35 0.52 -25.02
N LYS A 216 -7.43 0.26 -25.76
CA LYS A 216 -8.77 0.83 -25.47
C LYS A 216 -9.36 0.26 -24.18
N ASP A 217 -9.31 -1.06 -24.03
CA ASP A 217 -9.90 -1.80 -22.93
C ASP A 217 -8.80 -2.33 -22.00
N THR A 218 -9.16 -2.72 -20.77
CA THR A 218 -8.21 -3.16 -19.75
C THR A 218 -8.54 -4.56 -19.25
N HIS A 219 -7.49 -5.31 -18.89
CA HIS A 219 -7.58 -6.57 -18.18
C HIS A 219 -7.07 -6.40 -16.75
N VAL A 220 -7.88 -6.86 -15.80
CA VAL A 220 -7.44 -7.04 -14.42
C VAL A 220 -7.83 -8.46 -14.00
N ARG A 221 -6.82 -9.25 -13.63
CA ARG A 221 -6.98 -10.69 -13.38
C ARG A 221 -7.37 -10.99 -11.94
N GLY A 222 -6.96 -10.12 -11.01
CA GLY A 222 -7.22 -10.33 -9.59
C GLY A 222 -7.24 -9.03 -8.81
N LEU A 223 -8.14 -8.93 -7.85
CA LEU A 223 -8.19 -7.82 -6.91
C LEU A 223 -8.61 -8.31 -5.53
N LYS A 224 -7.70 -8.17 -4.57
CA LYS A 224 -7.89 -8.59 -3.18
C LYS A 224 -7.71 -7.40 -2.24
N ILE A 225 -8.59 -7.31 -1.25
CA ILE A 225 -8.62 -6.22 -0.27
C ILE A 225 -8.67 -6.80 1.13
N TYR A 226 -7.79 -6.31 1.99
CA TYR A 226 -7.53 -6.87 3.31
C TYR A 226 -7.72 -5.83 4.41
N ALA A 227 -8.27 -6.29 5.53
CA ALA A 227 -8.37 -5.55 6.78
C ALA A 227 -7.64 -6.30 7.90
N ARG A 228 -7.51 -5.66 9.06
CA ARG A 228 -6.96 -6.29 10.26
C ARG A 228 -7.89 -7.40 10.72
N ASP A 229 -7.35 -8.57 11.02
CA ASP A 229 -8.09 -9.63 11.66
C ASP A 229 -8.14 -9.36 13.17
N ASP A 230 -9.30 -8.89 13.65
CA ASP A 230 -9.54 -8.64 15.08
C ASP A 230 -9.36 -9.90 15.95
N ARG A 231 -9.44 -11.10 15.38
CA ARG A 231 -9.21 -12.35 16.11
C ARG A 231 -7.73 -12.64 16.27
N ALA A 232 -6.94 -12.49 15.20
CA ALA A 232 -5.50 -12.62 15.24
C ALA A 232 -4.84 -11.52 16.11
N SER A 233 -5.34 -10.27 16.00
CA SER A 233 -4.85 -9.14 16.81
C SER A 233 -5.04 -9.38 18.30
N ARG A 234 -6.20 -9.88 18.72
CA ARG A 234 -6.46 -10.23 20.12
C ARG A 234 -5.59 -11.38 20.62
N GLY A 235 -5.31 -12.36 19.76
CA GLY A 235 -4.41 -13.46 20.08
C GLY A 235 -2.97 -13.00 20.29
N LEU A 236 -2.48 -12.10 19.42
CA LEU A 236 -1.14 -11.52 19.52
C LEU A 236 -1.01 -10.54 20.69
N GLU A 237 -2.00 -9.66 20.92
CA GLU A 237 -2.04 -8.77 22.08
C GLU A 237 -2.12 -9.55 23.41
N ALA A 238 -2.88 -10.65 23.44
CA ALA A 238 -2.91 -11.54 24.59
C ALA A 238 -1.57 -12.28 24.82
N LEU A 239 -0.77 -12.50 23.77
CA LEU A 239 0.54 -13.17 23.85
C LEU A 239 1.69 -12.20 24.16
N LEU A 240 1.61 -10.96 23.66
CA LEU A 240 2.58 -9.89 23.88
C LEU A 240 2.37 -9.14 25.20
N GLY A 241 1.30 -9.44 25.93
CA GLY A 241 1.16 -9.06 27.34
C GLY A 241 1.24 -7.56 27.56
N GLU A 242 0.28 -6.80 27.04
CA GLU A 242 -0.08 -5.53 27.68
C GLU A 242 -0.69 -5.88 29.04
N ALA A 243 0.14 -5.82 30.09
CA ALA A 243 -0.32 -5.74 31.46
C ALA A 243 -1.14 -4.44 31.59
N ALA A 244 -2.43 -4.52 31.27
CA ALA A 244 -3.39 -3.59 31.84
C ALA A 244 -3.27 -3.74 33.36
N GLU A 245 -2.60 -2.77 33.99
CA GLU A 245 -2.60 -2.55 35.43
C GLU A 245 -4.06 -2.50 35.90
N GLU A 246 -4.57 -3.65 36.35
CA GLU A 246 -5.75 -3.70 37.20
C GLU A 246 -5.38 -3.08 38.53
N VAL A 247 -5.81 -1.83 38.74
CA VAL A 247 -5.81 -1.22 40.07
C VAL A 247 -6.71 -2.04 40.99
N PRO A 248 -6.19 -2.75 42.01
CA PRO A 248 -6.99 -3.61 42.85
C PRO A 248 -7.56 -2.79 44.00
N GLY A 249 -8.83 -2.43 43.93
CA GLY A 249 -9.46 -1.74 45.04
C GLY A 249 -10.88 -1.24 44.82
N LYS A 250 -11.86 -2.15 44.79
CA LYS A 250 -13.11 -1.99 45.56
C LYS A 250 -13.96 -3.26 45.53
N THR A 251 -14.12 -3.80 46.73
CA THR A 251 -14.98 -4.89 47.16
C THR A 251 -16.40 -4.84 46.58
N LYS A 252 -16.87 -6.01 46.13
CA LYS A 252 -18.25 -6.32 45.75
C LYS A 252 -19.20 -6.07 46.94
N ALA A 253 -20.01 -5.04 46.87
CA ALA A 253 -21.20 -4.90 47.70
C ALA A 253 -22.44 -5.34 46.91
N ARG A 254 -22.98 -6.48 47.32
CA ARG A 254 -24.28 -7.03 46.92
C ARG A 254 -25.40 -6.12 47.44
N LYS A 255 -26.27 -5.59 46.57
CA LYS A 255 -27.60 -5.13 46.99
C LYS A 255 -28.63 -5.30 45.88
N GLN A 256 -29.65 -6.08 46.17
CA GLN A 256 -30.89 -6.23 45.40
C GLN A 256 -31.69 -4.92 45.38
N GLY A 257 -32.31 -4.65 44.23
CA GLY A 257 -33.69 -4.17 44.07
C GLY A 257 -34.08 -2.80 44.61
N SER A 258 -34.34 -1.86 43.70
CA SER A 258 -35.51 -0.96 43.74
C SER A 258 -35.62 -0.23 42.40
N GLY A 259 -36.81 -0.20 41.82
CA GLY A 259 -37.07 0.46 40.54
C GLY A 259 -36.90 1.98 40.61
N MET A 260 -36.56 2.58 39.47
CA MET A 260 -36.96 3.93 39.11
C MET A 260 -36.88 4.07 37.58
N GLU A 261 -37.92 4.67 37.05
CA GLU A 261 -38.28 4.71 35.63
C GLU A 261 -37.44 5.73 34.82
N ARG A 262 -37.27 5.41 33.53
CA ARG A 262 -37.28 6.30 32.35
C ARG A 262 -36.83 7.76 32.55
N SER A 263 -35.53 8.02 32.44
CA SER A 263 -34.95 9.37 32.31
C SER A 263 -34.64 9.76 30.85
N TRP A 264 -35.55 9.48 29.91
CA TRP A 264 -35.40 9.84 28.49
C TRP A 264 -36.54 10.73 27.94
N LEU A 265 -37.38 11.27 28.82
CA LEU A 265 -38.38 12.29 28.49
C LEU A 265 -38.12 13.52 29.35
N LEU A 266 -37.11 14.31 28.97
CA LEU A 266 -37.05 15.71 29.36
C LEU A 266 -37.41 16.50 28.11
N GLU A 267 -38.65 17.00 28.05
CA GLU A 267 -39.07 17.93 27.01
C GLU A 267 -38.23 19.21 27.15
N PRO A 268 -37.60 19.71 26.07
CA PRO A 268 -36.83 20.93 26.14
C PRO A 268 -37.74 22.15 26.31
N ASP A 269 -37.24 23.15 27.04
CA ASP A 269 -37.93 24.33 27.62
C ASP A 269 -38.56 25.33 26.61
N TRP A 270 -38.72 24.95 25.34
CA TRP A 270 -39.35 25.76 24.29
C TRP A 270 -40.83 25.44 24.07
N MET A 271 -41.39 24.46 24.80
CA MET A 271 -42.78 24.00 24.68
C MET A 271 -43.74 24.56 25.75
N SER A 272 -43.32 25.49 26.61
CA SER A 272 -44.25 26.15 27.54
C SER A 272 -45.12 27.20 26.81
N GLU A 273 -46.43 27.01 26.88
CA GLU A 273 -47.50 27.84 26.32
C GLU A 273 -47.29 29.35 26.47
N ALA A 274 -47.57 30.09 25.39
CA ALA A 274 -47.83 31.52 25.45
C ALA A 274 -49.26 31.75 25.94
N GLU A 275 -49.40 32.22 27.19
CA GLU A 275 -50.68 32.75 27.69
C GLU A 275 -51.08 33.99 26.86
N LEU A 276 -52.15 33.87 26.09
CA LEU A 276 -52.87 35.00 25.49
C LEU A 276 -53.54 35.80 26.61
N ARG A 277 -53.13 37.07 26.77
CA ARG A 277 -53.91 38.11 27.47
C ARG A 277 -54.53 39.07 26.46
#